data_AF-A0A8S0GVK4-F1
#
_entry.id   AF-A0A8S0GVK4-F1
#
_cell.length_a   1.000
_cell.length_b   1.000
_cell.length_c   1.000
_cell.angle_alpha   90.00
_cell.angle_beta   90.00
_cell.angle_gamma   90.00
#
_symmetry.space_group_name_H-M   'P 1'
#
loop_
_entity.id
_entity.type
_entity.pdbx_description
1 polymer ?
#
loop_
_entity_poly.entity_id
_entity_poly.type
_entity_poly.pdbx_seq_one_letter_code
_entity_poly.pdbx_strand_id
1 'polypeptide(L)' 'MFRDTLYTSRVLILPDGRQLAVVQGRVSADAGDSSAREYLSKHPDLQLQE' A
#
# COMPACT_ATOMS: atom_id res chain seq x y z
N MET A 1 8.09 3.19 2.11
CA MET A 1 7.46 1.85 2.10
C MET A 1 6.36 1.84 3.17
N PHE A 2 5.30 1.05 3.03
CA PHE A 2 4.23 0.99 4.04
C PHE A 2 4.18 -0.39 4.68
N ARG A 3 3.89 -0.43 5.98
CA ARG A 3 3.60 -1.64 6.73
C ARG A 3 2.09 -1.80 6.88
N ASP A 4 1.61 -2.98 6.55
CA ASP A 4 0.26 -3.42 6.85
C ASP A 4 0.19 -3.94 8.29
N THR A 5 -0.74 -3.39 9.08
CA THR A 5 -0.91 -3.75 10.49
C THR A 5 -1.91 -4.88 10.70
N LEU A 6 -2.74 -5.20 9.70
CA LEU A 6 -3.79 -6.23 9.81
C LEU A 6 -3.40 -7.54 9.13
N TYR A 7 -2.75 -7.47 7.97
CA TYR A 7 -2.46 -8.65 7.14
C TYR A 7 -1.00 -8.75 6.77
N THR A 8 -0.47 -9.97 6.79
CA THR A 8 0.87 -10.26 6.26
C THR A 8 0.88 -10.51 4.75
N SER A 9 -0.28 -10.81 4.15
CA SER A 9 -0.45 -10.87 2.70
C SER A 9 -1.88 -10.55 2.29
N ARG A 10 -2.02 -9.70 1.26
CA ARG A 10 -3.28 -9.39 0.56
C ARG A 10 -2.98 -8.65 -0.74
N VAL A 11 -4.01 -8.45 -1.55
CA VAL A 11 -3.97 -7.55 -2.71
C VAL A 11 -4.84 -6.33 -2.42
N LEU A 12 -4.27 -5.13 -2.58
CA LEU A 12 -4.99 -3.87 -2.55
C LEU A 12 -5.42 -3.54 -3.98
N ILE A 13 -6.71 -3.25 -4.15
CA ILE A 13 -7.26 -2.77 -5.43
C ILE A 13 -7.43 -1.27 -5.32
N LEU A 14 -6.72 -0.53 -6.17
CA LEU A 14 -6.76 0.93 -6.23
C LEU A 14 -8.05 1.38 -6.93
N PRO A 15 -8.47 2.64 -6.75
CA PRO A 15 -9.67 3.18 -7.41
C PRO A 15 -9.63 3.11 -8.94
N ASP A 16 -8.44 3.10 -9.54
CA ASP A 16 -8.21 2.96 -10.99
C ASP A 16 -8.14 1.49 -11.46
N GLY A 17 -8.41 0.53 -10.56
CA GLY A 17 -8.40 -0.90 -10.84
C GLY A 17 -7.02 -1.56 -10.78
N ARG A 18 -5.93 -0.80 -10.61
CA ARG A 18 -4.59 -1.36 -10.44
C ARG A 18 -4.46 -2.10 -9.12
N GLN A 19 -3.52 -3.03 -9.07
CA GLN A 19 -3.30 -3.89 -7.91
C GLN A 19 -1.94 -3.61 -7.28
N LEU A 20 -1.90 -3.55 -5.95
CA LEU A 20 -0.66 -3.56 -5.17
C LEU A 20 -0.65 -4.78 -4.25
N ALA A 21 0.40 -5.58 -4.35
CA ALA A 21 0.58 -6.74 -3.48
C ALA A 21 1.18 -6.32 -2.14
N VAL A 22 0.55 -6.74 -1.05
CA VAL A 22 1.14 -6.77 0.28
C VAL A 22 1.84 -8.12 0.45
N VAL A 23 3.15 -8.08 0.68
CA VAL A 23 3.98 -9.26 0.88
C VAL A 23 4.75 -9.08 2.18
N GLN A 24 4.66 -10.06 3.09
CA GLN A 24 5.26 -9.97 4.43
C GLN A 24 4.85 -8.69 5.19
N GLY A 25 3.58 -8.31 5.06
CA GLY A 25 3.00 -7.12 5.70
C GLY A 25 3.56 -5.82 5.15
N ARG A 26 4.08 -5.82 3.93
CA ARG A 26 4.74 -4.66 3.32
C ARG A 26 4.22 -4.40 1.91
N VAL A 27 4.08 -3.13 1.58
CA VAL A 27 3.68 -2.67 0.24
C VAL A 27 4.40 -1.38 -0.12
N SER A 28 4.69 -1.23 -1.40
CA SER A 28 5.35 -0.05 -1.95
C SER A 28 4.58 0.43 -3.18
N ALA A 29 4.59 1.74 -3.37
CA ALA A 29 4.21 2.38 -4.62
C ALA A 29 5.50 2.80 -5.35
N ASP A 30 5.48 2.81 -6.67
CA ASP A 30 6.56 3.38 -7.46
C ASP A 30 6.77 4.86 -7.13
N ALA A 31 8.01 5.33 -7.23
CA ALA A 31 8.35 6.71 -6.84
C ALA A 31 7.61 7.79 -7.66
N GLY A 32 7.24 7.48 -8.91
CA GLY A 32 6.44 8.35 -9.77
C GLY A 32 4.93 8.19 -9.62
N ASP A 33 4.46 7.24 -8.80
CA ASP A 33 3.04 6.91 -8.66
C ASP A 33 2.43 7.60 -7.45
N SER A 34 2.23 8.91 -7.60
CA SER A 34 1.63 9.79 -6.58
C SER A 34 0.28 9.28 -6.11
N SER A 35 -0.55 8.74 -7.02
CA SER A 35 -1.90 8.25 -6.72
C SER A 35 -1.85 7.01 -5.81
N ALA A 36 -0.97 6.05 -6.10
CA ALA A 36 -0.77 4.90 -5.22
C ALA A 36 -0.23 5.34 -3.85
N ARG A 37 0.73 6.27 -3.82
CA ARG A 37 1.33 6.75 -2.57
C ARG A 37 0.33 7.51 -1.70
N GLU A 38 -0.58 8.27 -2.31
CA GLU A 38 -1.69 8.93 -1.61
C GLU A 38 -2.71 7.91 -1.07
N TYR A 39 -3.07 6.91 -1.87
CA TYR A 39 -3.95 5.82 -1.44
C TYR A 39 -3.40 5.11 -0.20
N LEU A 40 -2.12 4.71 -0.25
CA LEU A 40 -1.47 4.01 0.86
C LEU A 40 -1.38 4.90 2.12
N SER A 41 -1.12 6.19 1.96
CA SER A 41 -1.02 7.14 3.09
C SER A 41 -2.35 7.42 3.79
N LYS A 42 -3.49 7.28 3.10
CA LYS A 42 -4.82 7.50 3.66
C LYS A 42 -5.44 6.25 4.27
N HIS A 43 -4.84 5.08 4.05
CA HIS A 43 -5.38 3.82 4.53
C HIS A 43 -5.07 3.64 6.02
N PRO A 44 -6.08 3.45 6.91
CA PRO A 44 -5.86 3.44 8.37
C PRO A 44 -4.96 2.30 8.85
N ASP A 45 -4.99 1.17 8.15
CA ASP A 45 -4.18 -0.01 8.48
C ASP A 45 -2.78 0.00 7.88
N LEU A 46 -2.41 1.04 7.13
CA LEU A 46 -1.11 1.14 6.47
C LEU A 46 -0.29 2.27 7.10
N GLN A 47 0.87 1.91 7.63
CA GLN A 47 1.75 2.86 8.29
C GLN A 47 2.99 3.10 7.44
N LEU A 48 3.26 4.37 7.10
CA LEU A 48 4.51 4.74 6.46
C LEU A 48 5.68 4.30 7.35
N GLN A 49 6.62 3.57 6.77
CA GLN A 49 7.89 3.20 7.39
C GLN A 49 8.97 4.15 6.85
N GLU A 50 9.77 4.70 7.76
CA GLU A 50 10.98 5.49 7.45
C GLU A 50 12.08 4.63 6.81
#